data_AF-D7CB13-F1
#
_entry.id   AF-D7CB13-F1
#
_cell.length_a   1.000
_cell.length_b   1.000
_cell.length_c   1.000
_cell.angle_alpha   90.00
_cell.angle_beta   90.00
_cell.angle_gamma   90.00
#
_symmetry.space_group_name_H-M   'P 1'
#
loop_
_entity.id
_entity.type
_entity.pdbx_description
1 polymer ?
#
loop_
_entity_poly.entity_id
_entity_poly.type
_entity_poly.pdbx_seq_one_letter_code
_entity_poly.pdbx_strand_id
1 'polypeptide(L)' 'MKPAPDDAPSPRHGEYVAWLHDTLGLTPADNPGDLLALARREFGAQLESWVDRFYEEED' A
#
# COMPACT_ATOMS: atom_id res chain seq x y z
N MET A 1 -9.34 20.22 -2.97
CA MET A 1 -9.23 19.67 -1.60
C MET A 1 -7.82 19.98 -1.13
N LYS A 2 -7.63 20.61 0.04
CA LYS A 2 -6.28 20.73 0.62
C LYS A 2 -5.93 19.39 1.26
N PRO A 3 -4.70 18.87 1.10
CA PRO A 3 -4.27 17.69 1.81
C PRO A 3 -4.47 17.88 3.32
N ALA A 4 -4.95 16.84 4.00
CA ALA A 4 -4.98 16.78 5.46
C ALA A 4 -3.54 16.93 5.98
N PRO A 5 -3.32 17.46 7.20
CA PRO A 5 -1.97 17.61 7.77
C PRO A 5 -1.17 16.30 7.83
N ASP A 6 -1.86 15.15 7.85
CA ASP A 6 -1.25 13.81 7.79
C ASP A 6 -0.87 13.34 6.38
N ASP A 7 -1.23 14.09 5.34
CA ASP A 7 -0.86 13.78 3.94
C ASP A 7 0.56 14.25 3.59
N ALA A 8 1.25 14.93 4.52
CA ALA A 8 2.64 15.33 4.31
C ALA A 8 3.55 14.09 4.41
N PRO A 9 4.46 13.87 3.45
CA PRO A 9 5.43 12.79 3.56
C PRO A 9 6.27 12.96 4.82
N SER A 10 6.70 11.83 5.41
CA SER A 10 7.64 11.88 6.54
C SER A 10 8.92 12.65 6.14
N PRO A 11 9.61 13.29 7.09
CA PRO A 11 10.81 14.10 6.78
C PRO A 11 11.92 13.35 6.02
N ARG A 12 11.93 12.00 6.08
CA ARG A 12 12.92 11.14 5.44
C ARG A 12 12.40 10.40 4.21
N HIS A 13 11.19 10.74 3.74
CA HIS A 13 10.58 10.08 2.58
C HIS A 13 11.49 10.11 1.35
N GLY A 14 12.12 11.26 1.05
CA GLY A 14 13.04 11.39 -0.08
C GLY A 14 14.29 10.52 0.04
N GLU A 15 14.89 10.44 1.24
CA GLU A 15 16.05 9.57 1.51
C GLU A 15 15.70 8.10 1.29
N TYR A 16 14.52 7.68 1.74
CA TYR A 16 14.05 6.32 1.59
C TYR A 16 13.78 5.96 0.12
N VAL A 17 13.15 6.86 -0.64
CA VAL A 17 12.89 6.64 -2.07
C VAL A 17 14.21 6.56 -2.87
N ALA A 18 15.17 7.44 -2.57
CA ALA A 18 16.50 7.38 -3.20
C ALA A 18 17.21 6.04 -2.89
N TRP A 19 17.15 5.59 -1.63
CA TRP A 19 17.73 4.30 -1.25
C TRP A 19 17.08 3.12 -1.97
N LEU A 20 15.74 3.11 -2.15
CA LEU A 20 15.03 2.09 -2.92
C LEU A 20 15.46 2.04 -4.38
N HIS A 21 15.64 3.20 -5.00
CA HIS A 21 16.12 3.30 -6.36
C HIS A 21 17.56 2.77 -6.48
N ASP A 22 18.46 3.24 -5.63
CA ASP A 22 19.89 2.92 -5.75
C ASP A 22 20.20 1.47 -5.37
N THR A 23 19.46 0.91 -4.40
CA THR A 23 19.71 -0.44 -3.88
C THR A 23 18.97 -1.51 -4.65
N LEU A 24 17.72 -1.23 -5.07
CA LEU A 24 16.80 -2.23 -5.62
C LEU A 24 16.33 -1.90 -7.04
N GLY A 25 16.69 -0.74 -7.59
CA GLY A 25 16.18 -0.28 -8.88
C GLY A 25 14.69 0.04 -8.86
N LEU A 26 14.10 0.27 -7.67
CA LEU A 26 12.67 0.49 -7.51
C LEU A 26 12.34 1.98 -7.48
N THR A 27 11.32 2.36 -8.25
CA THR A 27 10.72 3.70 -8.23
C THR A 27 9.29 3.63 -7.71
N PRO A 28 8.80 4.64 -6.97
CA PRO A 28 7.38 4.74 -6.65
C PRO A 28 6.54 4.69 -7.92
N ALA A 29 5.37 4.05 -7.85
CA ALA A 29 4.44 4.05 -8.97
C ALA A 29 3.83 5.45 -9.14
N ASP A 30 3.66 5.88 -10.39
CA ASP A 30 3.04 7.17 -10.74
C ASP A 30 1.60 7.28 -10.22
N ASN A 31 0.90 6.14 -10.17
CA ASN A 31 -0.45 6.01 -9.64
C ASN A 31 -0.51 4.89 -8.59
N PRO A 32 -0.55 5.22 -7.30
CA PRO A 32 -0.69 4.23 -6.22
C PRO A 32 -1.95 3.36 -6.35
N GLY A 33 -3.00 3.85 -7.01
CA GLY A 33 -4.23 3.10 -7.25
C GLY A 33 -4.01 1.83 -8.09
N ASP A 34 -3.04 1.86 -9.00
CA ASP A 34 -2.73 0.71 -9.86
C ASP A 34 -2.08 -0.42 -9.06
N LEU A 35 -1.21 -0.08 -8.10
CA LEU A 35 -0.63 -1.05 -7.17
C LEU A 35 -1.70 -1.68 -6.28
N LEU A 36 -2.66 -0.88 -5.80
CA LEU A 36 -3.78 -1.38 -5.00
C LEU A 36 -4.68 -2.33 -5.82
N ALA A 37 -5.01 -1.95 -7.06
CA ALA A 37 -5.82 -2.78 -7.94
C ALA A 37 -5.13 -4.12 -8.25
N LEU A 38 -3.81 -4.09 -8.51
CA LEU A 38 -2.98 -5.28 -8.70
C LEU A 38 -2.99 -6.17 -7.46
N ALA A 39 -2.70 -5.60 -6.28
CA ALA A 39 -2.66 -6.33 -5.02
C ALA A 39 -4.01 -6.98 -4.68
N ARG A 40 -5.12 -6.27 -4.91
CA ARG A 40 -6.47 -6.84 -4.74
C ARG A 40 -6.73 -8.00 -5.69
N ARG A 41 -6.30 -7.89 -6.96
CA ARG A 41 -6.48 -8.96 -7.93
C ARG A 41 -5.67 -10.21 -7.58
N GLU A 42 -4.43 -10.05 -7.10
CA GLU A 42 -3.53 -11.18 -6.83
C GLU A 42 -3.76 -11.82 -5.47
N PHE A 43 -4.04 -11.01 -4.45
CA PHE A 43 -4.07 -11.47 -3.06
C PHE A 43 -5.43 -11.26 -2.38
N GLY A 44 -6.39 -10.60 -3.02
CA GLY A 44 -7.68 -10.25 -2.43
C GLY A 44 -8.42 -11.47 -1.88
N ALA A 45 -8.56 -12.53 -2.68
CA ALA A 45 -9.25 -13.75 -2.25
C ALA A 45 -8.55 -14.47 -1.08
N GLN A 46 -7.20 -14.42 -1.05
CA GLN A 46 -6.45 -15.00 0.07
C GLN A 46 -6.60 -14.16 1.34
N LEU A 47 -6.61 -12.83 1.20
CA LEU A 47 -6.84 -11.91 2.29
C LEU A 47 -8.26 -12.09 2.85
N GLU A 48 -9.28 -12.11 1.99
CA GLU A 48 -10.68 -12.38 2.37
C GLU A 48 -10.80 -13.69 3.13
N SER A 49 -10.27 -14.80 2.58
CA SER A 49 -10.30 -16.11 3.25
C SER A 49 -9.54 -16.14 4.60
N TRP A 50 -8.50 -15.32 4.76
CA TRP A 50 -7.81 -15.19 6.05
C TRP A 50 -8.63 -14.37 7.04
N VAL A 51 -9.22 -13.26 6.58
CA VAL A 51 -10.03 -12.34 7.36
C VAL A 51 -11.33 -12.99 7.85
N ASP A 52 -12.00 -13.78 7.01
CA ASP A 52 -13.26 -14.46 7.34
C ASP A 52 -13.15 -15.35 8.60
N ARG A 53 -11.96 -15.84 8.93
CA ARG A 53 -11.72 -16.65 10.15
C ARG A 53 -11.84 -15.86 11.45
N PHE A 54 -11.81 -14.54 11.36
CA PHE A 54 -11.91 -13.62 12.50
C PHE A 54 -13.28 -12.95 12.58
N TYR A 55 -14.10 -13.10 11.54
CA TYR A 55 -15.51 -12.73 11.54
C TYR A 55 -16.31 -14.02 11.70
N GLU A 56 -16.39 -14.55 12.92
CA GLU A 56 -17.41 -15.55 13.25
C GLU A 56 -18.78 -14.94 12.98
N GLU A 57 -19.64 -15.67 12.25
CA GLU A 57 -21.05 -15.30 12.09
C GLU A 57 -21.68 -15.17 13.48
N GLU A 58 -22.05 -13.95 13.89
CA GLU A 58 -23.03 -13.78 14.96
C GLU A 58 -24.34 -14.41 14.45
N ASP A 59 -24.70 -15.58 15.00
CA ASP A 59 -26.01 -16.25 14.83
C ASP A 59 -27.19 -15.29 15.10
#